data_AF-A0A0Y9VRD2-F1
#
_entry.id   AF-A0A0Y9VRD2-F1
#
_cell.length_a   1.000
_cell.length_b   1.000
_cell.length_c   1.000
_cell.angle_alpha   90.00
_cell.angle_beta   90.00
_cell.angle_gamma   90.00
#
_symmetry.space_group_name_H-M   'P 1'
#
loop_
_entity.id
_entity.type
_entity.pdbx_description
1 polymer ?
#
loop_
_entity_poly.entity_id
_entity_poly.type
_entity_poly.pdbx_seq_one_letter_code
_entity_poly.pdbx_strand_id
1 'polypeptide(L)'
;MKGVSIKQLDAIIILDEYGNRIAVKYYTNVLENKDDKNKNKNQCEHNFMNSNQLYSKEHMNNFYDESYNNLKTVDEQKQFEHDIVDKIKKTSSLLNEIEILVSNQYIILCLPINDIYIYVVGDETSNELVLYEVMKAIQDSLNNITNNNIGKKQLIDKLDSIYLLLDEIIDNGVIMETNPSIIVNRLYMNENDIQDLTSLNQAISSAKDNIIRSLLSGT
;
A
#
# COMPACT_ATOMS: atom_id res chain seq x y z
N MET A 1 12.10 -23.99 -12.74
CA MET A 1 12.34 -23.17 -11.53
C MET A 1 11.13 -22.25 -11.43
N LYS A 2 10.29 -22.39 -10.39
CA LYS A 2 9.22 -21.40 -10.12
C LYS A 2 9.92 -20.05 -9.98
N GLY A 3 9.44 -19.03 -10.70
CA GLY A 3 10.02 -17.69 -10.62
C GLY A 3 9.94 -17.19 -9.17
N VAL A 4 11.02 -16.58 -8.70
CA VAL A 4 11.01 -15.90 -7.39
C VAL A 4 10.06 -14.71 -7.51
N SER A 5 9.03 -14.65 -6.66
CA SER A 5 8.16 -13.49 -6.58
C SER A 5 8.98 -12.31 -6.05
N ILE A 6 8.96 -11.19 -6.79
CA ILE A 6 9.66 -9.95 -6.39
C ILE A 6 8.83 -9.18 -5.36
N LYS A 7 7.54 -9.46 -5.26
CA LYS A 7 6.62 -8.83 -4.32
C LYS A 7 6.98 -9.19 -2.88
N GLN A 8 7.06 -8.19 -2.00
CA GLN A 8 7.30 -8.36 -0.56
C GLN A 8 6.04 -8.12 0.29
N LEU A 9 5.03 -7.41 -0.23
CA LEU A 9 3.83 -7.04 0.53
C LEU A 9 2.54 -7.35 -0.20
N ASP A 10 1.58 -7.91 0.53
CA ASP A 10 0.23 -8.18 0.05
C ASP A 10 -0.72 -7.00 0.25
N ALA A 11 -0.62 -6.29 1.37
CA ALA A 11 -1.51 -5.16 1.66
C ALA A 11 -0.96 -4.17 2.69
N ILE A 12 -1.46 -2.94 2.61
CA ILE A 12 -1.42 -1.94 3.68
C ILE A 12 -2.86 -1.57 4.01
N ILE A 13 -3.23 -1.65 5.28
CA ILE A 13 -4.61 -1.40 5.73
C ILE A 13 -4.56 -0.45 6.92
N ILE A 14 -5.32 0.63 6.86
CA ILE A 14 -5.51 1.58 7.96
C ILE A 14 -6.99 1.57 8.31
N LEU A 15 -7.30 1.10 9.53
CA LEU A 15 -8.65 1.02 10.07
C LEU A 15 -8.82 1.98 11.25
N ASP A 16 -10.05 2.40 11.49
CA ASP A 16 -10.40 3.08 12.75
C ASP A 16 -10.56 2.09 13.91
N GLU A 17 -10.78 2.61 15.11
CA GLU A 17 -11.02 1.83 16.33
C GLU A 17 -12.22 0.84 16.24
N TYR A 18 -13.15 1.08 15.32
CA TYR A 18 -14.33 0.22 15.11
C TYR A 18 -14.11 -0.83 14.01
N GLY A 19 -12.98 -0.79 13.30
CA GLY A 19 -12.67 -1.66 12.17
C GLY A 19 -13.17 -1.15 10.81
N ASN A 20 -13.57 0.12 10.70
CA ASN A 20 -13.93 0.73 9.42
C ASN A 20 -12.67 1.18 8.67
N ARG A 21 -12.67 1.02 7.34
CA ARG A 21 -11.57 1.44 6.46
C ARG A 21 -11.40 2.96 6.48
N ILE A 22 -10.17 3.42 6.72
CA ILE A 22 -9.74 4.80 6.46
C ILE A 22 -8.99 4.84 5.13
N ALA A 23 -7.96 3.99 4.98
CA ALA A 23 -7.20 3.84 3.74
C ALA A 23 -6.76 2.38 3.58
N VAL A 24 -6.93 1.81 2.39
CA VAL A 24 -6.53 0.42 2.12
C VAL A 24 -5.88 0.31 0.74
N LYS A 25 -4.80 -0.45 0.65
CA LYS A 25 -4.15 -0.85 -0.61
C LYS A 25 -3.86 -2.34 -0.55
N TYR A 26 -4.42 -3.07 -1.51
CA TYR A 26 -4.12 -4.49 -1.72
C TYR A 26 -3.31 -4.63 -3.01
N TYR A 27 -2.16 -5.27 -2.93
CA TYR A 27 -1.23 -5.45 -4.04
C TYR A 27 -1.37 -6.86 -4.58
N THR A 28 -2.41 -7.14 -5.37
CA THR A 28 -2.54 -8.46 -6.00
C THR A 28 -1.62 -8.56 -7.21
N ASN A 29 -0.95 -9.71 -7.40
CA ASN A 29 -0.09 -9.95 -8.56
C ASN A 29 -0.94 -9.92 -9.83
N VAL A 30 -0.95 -8.79 -10.53
CA VAL A 30 -1.67 -8.61 -11.80
C VAL A 30 -1.15 -9.59 -12.86
N LEU A 31 0.08 -10.09 -12.72
CA LEU A 31 0.71 -11.02 -13.66
C LEU A 31 0.07 -12.42 -13.68
N GLU A 32 -0.55 -12.88 -12.60
CA GLU A 32 -1.27 -14.17 -12.59
C GLU A 32 -2.55 -14.12 -13.44
N ASN A 33 -3.11 -12.92 -13.67
CA ASN A 33 -4.36 -12.75 -14.43
C ASN A 33 -4.23 -13.09 -15.92
N LYS A 34 -3.02 -13.19 -16.47
CA LYS A 34 -2.83 -13.50 -17.90
C LYS A 34 -2.98 -15.00 -18.20
N ASP A 35 -2.64 -15.86 -17.25
CA ASP A 35 -2.70 -17.32 -17.47
C ASP A 35 -4.11 -17.90 -17.23
N ASP A 36 -4.92 -17.27 -16.37
CA ASP A 36 -6.31 -17.70 -16.12
C ASP A 36 -7.30 -17.18 -17.18
N LYS A 37 -7.06 -16.00 -17.76
CA LYS A 37 -7.92 -15.48 -18.84
C LYS A 37 -7.80 -16.27 -20.15
N ASN A 38 -6.70 -16.97 -20.38
CA ASN A 38 -6.55 -17.86 -21.54
C ASN A 38 -7.23 -19.23 -21.37
N LYS A 39 -7.59 -19.63 -20.15
CA LYS A 39 -8.39 -20.85 -19.92
C LYS A 39 -9.89 -20.62 -20.06
N ASN A 40 -10.37 -19.43 -19.70
CA ASN A 40 -11.81 -19.11 -19.68
C ASN A 40 -12.38 -18.56 -21.00
N LYS A 41 -11.59 -18.47 -22.08
CA LYS A 41 -12.06 -18.03 -23.41
C LYS A 41 -12.44 -19.14 -24.38
N ASN A 42 -12.17 -20.41 -24.05
CA ASN A 42 -12.39 -21.55 -24.95
C ASN A 42 -13.53 -22.50 -24.51
N GLN A 43 -14.52 -22.00 -23.76
CA GLN A 43 -15.70 -22.79 -23.38
C GLN A 43 -17.00 -22.09 -23.76
N CYS A 44 -17.14 -21.74 -25.04
CA CYS A 44 -18.42 -21.45 -25.68
C CYS A 44 -18.21 -21.56 -27.19
N GLU A 45 -18.15 -22.79 -27.73
CA GLU A 45 -18.69 -23.18 -29.04
C GLU A 45 -18.31 -24.63 -29.38
N HIS A 46 -19.30 -25.37 -29.87
CA HIS A 46 -19.29 -26.72 -30.46
C HIS A 46 -19.22 -27.97 -29.54
N ASN A 47 -20.41 -28.49 -29.26
CA ASN A 47 -20.66 -29.94 -29.11
C ASN A 47 -20.29 -30.67 -30.40
N PHE A 48 -19.54 -31.79 -30.32
CA PHE A 48 -19.79 -33.06 -31.03
C PHE A 48 -18.84 -34.17 -30.52
N MET A 49 -19.40 -35.37 -30.37
CA MET A 49 -18.80 -36.67 -30.00
C MET A 49 -17.34 -36.91 -30.47
N ASN A 50 -16.47 -37.39 -29.56
CA ASN A 50 -15.81 -38.68 -29.78
C ASN A 50 -15.17 -39.29 -28.52
N SER A 51 -15.30 -40.61 -28.46
CA SER A 51 -14.78 -41.55 -27.48
C SER A 51 -13.25 -41.71 -27.51
N ASN A 52 -12.70 -42.12 -26.36
CA ASN A 52 -11.36 -42.66 -26.11
C ASN A 52 -10.25 -41.65 -25.78
N GLN A 53 -10.03 -41.44 -24.47
CA GLN A 53 -8.75 -41.75 -23.82
C GLN A 53 -8.87 -41.50 -22.30
N LEU A 54 -9.30 -42.55 -21.59
CA LEU A 54 -8.97 -42.75 -20.19
C LEU A 54 -7.47 -43.09 -20.13
N TYR A 55 -6.62 -42.14 -19.72
CA TYR A 55 -5.32 -42.42 -19.11
C TYR A 55 -4.93 -41.28 -18.16
N SER A 56 -5.16 -41.53 -16.87
CA SER A 56 -4.37 -41.10 -15.71
C SER A 56 -3.86 -39.65 -15.65
N LYS A 57 -4.69 -38.73 -15.15
CA LYS A 57 -4.19 -37.53 -14.46
C LYS A 57 -4.18 -37.83 -12.96
N GLU A 58 -3.04 -38.35 -12.50
CA GLU A 58 -2.79 -38.53 -11.09
C GLU A 58 -2.76 -37.17 -10.39
N HIS A 59 -3.44 -37.18 -9.25
CA HIS A 59 -3.48 -36.14 -8.24
C HIS A 59 -2.11 -35.53 -7.95
N MET A 60 -1.99 -34.22 -8.16
CA MET A 60 -1.29 -33.33 -7.24
C MET A 60 -2.20 -32.12 -7.05
N ASN A 61 -3.29 -32.34 -6.30
CA ASN A 61 -3.94 -31.25 -5.59
C ASN A 61 -2.87 -30.68 -4.65
N ASN A 62 -2.23 -29.59 -5.06
CA ASN A 62 -1.47 -28.79 -4.12
C ASN A 62 -2.48 -28.31 -3.10
N PHE A 63 -2.42 -28.91 -1.92
CA PHE A 63 -3.20 -28.59 -0.74
C PHE A 63 -2.67 -27.27 -0.14
N TYR A 64 -2.67 -26.22 -0.94
CA TYR A 64 -2.61 -24.85 -0.42
C TYR A 64 -4.06 -24.48 -0.18
N ASP A 65 -4.40 -24.26 1.08
CA ASP A 65 -5.67 -23.66 1.47
C ASP A 65 -5.75 -22.30 0.76
N GLU A 66 -6.62 -22.09 -0.23
CA GLU A 66 -6.80 -20.76 -0.85
C GLU A 66 -7.58 -19.83 0.11
N SER A 67 -7.02 -19.61 1.29
CA SER A 67 -7.58 -18.71 2.31
C SER A 67 -7.74 -17.32 1.68
N TYR A 68 -8.99 -16.87 1.56
CA TYR A 68 -9.41 -15.57 1.03
C TYR A 68 -9.12 -15.33 -0.47
N ASN A 69 -8.99 -16.36 -1.33
CA ASN A 69 -8.69 -16.25 -2.77
C ASN A 69 -7.59 -15.20 -3.11
N ASN A 70 -6.53 -15.15 -2.31
CA ASN A 70 -5.43 -14.17 -2.44
C ASN A 70 -5.91 -12.70 -2.38
N LEU A 71 -6.96 -12.41 -1.61
CA LEU A 71 -7.49 -11.06 -1.36
C LEU A 71 -7.93 -10.32 -2.65
N LYS A 72 -8.42 -11.08 -3.63
CA LYS A 72 -8.82 -10.57 -4.96
C LYS A 72 -10.14 -9.81 -4.93
N THR A 73 -11.11 -10.28 -4.14
CA THR A 73 -12.45 -9.65 -4.08
C THR A 73 -12.62 -8.74 -2.86
N VAL A 74 -13.50 -7.75 -2.97
CA VAL A 74 -13.80 -6.84 -1.86
C VAL A 74 -14.42 -7.57 -0.67
N ASP A 75 -15.22 -8.60 -0.92
CA ASP A 75 -15.88 -9.37 0.14
C ASP A 75 -14.85 -10.17 0.95
N GLU A 76 -13.89 -10.80 0.29
CA GLU A 76 -12.77 -11.50 0.96
C GLU A 76 -11.88 -10.54 1.74
N GLN A 77 -11.58 -9.36 1.17
CA GLN A 77 -10.80 -8.33 1.88
C GLN A 77 -11.51 -7.90 3.16
N LYS A 78 -12.83 -7.69 3.13
CA LYS A 78 -13.62 -7.33 4.31
C LYS A 78 -13.65 -8.46 5.34
N GLN A 79 -13.75 -9.70 4.89
CA GLN A 79 -13.70 -10.85 5.78
C GLN A 79 -12.33 -10.95 6.47
N PHE A 80 -11.24 -10.81 5.71
CA PHE A 80 -9.89 -10.75 6.24
C PHE A 80 -9.72 -9.62 7.27
N GLU A 81 -10.18 -8.39 6.94
CA GLU A 81 -10.15 -7.24 7.85
C GLU A 81 -10.92 -7.51 9.16
N HIS A 82 -12.07 -8.16 9.07
CA HIS A 82 -12.85 -8.53 10.25
C HIS A 82 -12.08 -9.53 11.13
N ASP A 83 -11.51 -10.56 10.52
CA ASP A 83 -10.79 -11.62 11.22
C ASP A 83 -9.53 -11.11 11.91
N ILE A 84 -8.78 -10.19 11.29
CA ILE A 84 -7.58 -9.58 11.91
C ILE A 84 -7.96 -8.71 13.11
N VAL A 85 -9.03 -7.91 12.99
CA VAL A 85 -9.51 -7.01 14.07
C VAL A 85 -9.95 -7.84 15.27
N ASP A 86 -10.69 -8.91 15.03
CA ASP A 86 -11.14 -9.82 16.08
C ASP A 86 -9.99 -10.56 16.75
N LYS A 87 -8.95 -10.92 15.99
CA LYS A 87 -7.75 -11.57 16.53
C LYS A 87 -6.97 -10.62 17.43
N ILE A 88 -6.77 -9.37 16.99
CA ILE A 88 -6.07 -8.36 17.78
C ILE A 88 -6.82 -8.02 19.05
N LYS A 89 -8.15 -7.88 19.01
CA LYS A 89 -8.95 -7.66 20.23
C LYS A 89 -8.78 -8.78 21.27
N LYS A 90 -8.44 -10.00 20.85
CA LYS A 90 -8.22 -11.16 21.73
C LYS A 90 -6.77 -11.28 22.21
N THR A 91 -5.80 -10.76 21.46
CA THR A 91 -4.37 -10.97 21.69
C THR A 91 -3.64 -9.71 22.15
N SER A 92 -4.18 -8.52 21.87
CA SER A 92 -3.50 -7.25 22.08
C SER A 92 -3.14 -7.04 23.56
N SER A 93 -1.85 -6.85 23.78
CA SER A 93 -1.35 -6.29 25.02
C SER A 93 -1.46 -4.76 24.92
N LEU A 94 -1.70 -4.10 26.05
CA LEU A 94 -2.01 -2.65 26.19
C LEU A 94 -0.86 -1.67 25.78
N LEU A 95 0.01 -2.04 24.84
CA LEU A 95 1.21 -1.31 24.49
C LEU A 95 1.11 -0.71 23.08
N ASN A 96 1.49 0.56 22.93
CA ASN A 96 1.59 1.27 21.65
C ASN A 96 2.83 0.82 20.86
N GLU A 97 3.04 -0.49 20.75
CA GLU A 97 4.17 -1.11 20.09
C GLU A 97 3.70 -1.88 18.85
N ILE A 98 4.63 -2.19 17.95
CA ILE A 98 4.34 -2.97 16.75
C ILE A 98 4.23 -4.44 17.16
N GLU A 99 3.04 -5.01 17.03
CA GLU A 99 2.76 -6.42 17.28
C GLU A 99 2.82 -7.22 15.98
N ILE A 100 3.42 -8.41 16.02
CA ILE A 100 3.46 -9.35 14.90
C ILE A 100 2.41 -10.44 15.14
N LEU A 101 1.50 -10.60 14.19
CA LEU A 101 0.47 -11.62 14.20
C LEU A 101 0.64 -12.52 12.96
N VAL A 102 0.60 -13.82 13.18
CA VAL A 102 0.54 -14.80 12.09
C VAL A 102 -0.89 -15.29 11.99
N SER A 103 -1.52 -15.15 10.82
CA SER A 103 -2.88 -15.65 10.59
C SER A 103 -3.01 -16.28 9.21
N ASN A 104 -3.43 -17.54 9.19
CA ASN A 104 -3.52 -18.36 7.98
C ASN A 104 -2.15 -18.37 7.25
N GLN A 105 -2.08 -17.85 6.02
CA GLN A 105 -0.87 -17.73 5.21
C GLN A 105 -0.29 -16.32 5.19
N TYR A 106 -0.61 -15.49 6.18
CA TYR A 106 -0.18 -14.11 6.25
C TYR A 106 0.59 -13.80 7.53
N ILE A 107 1.65 -13.03 7.37
CA ILE A 107 2.34 -12.32 8.44
C ILE A 107 1.82 -10.89 8.45
N ILE A 108 1.36 -10.45 9.62
CA ILE A 108 0.64 -9.20 9.78
C ILE A 108 1.31 -8.41 10.91
N LEU A 109 1.83 -7.24 10.58
CA LEU A 109 2.29 -6.28 11.58
C LEU A 109 1.14 -5.33 11.88
N CYS A 110 0.85 -5.15 13.16
CA CYS A 110 -0.18 -4.25 13.67
C CYS A 110 0.47 -3.16 14.52
N LEU A 111 0.11 -1.90 14.24
CA LEU A 111 0.52 -0.75 15.04
C LEU A 111 -0.73 0.04 15.47
N PRO A 112 -1.13 -0.06 16.76
CA PRO A 112 -2.18 0.80 17.31
C PRO A 112 -1.62 2.22 17.57
N ILE A 113 -2.33 3.24 17.10
CA ILE A 113 -2.00 4.65 17.37
C ILE A 113 -3.29 5.42 17.61
N ASN A 114 -3.46 5.99 18.80
CA ASN A 114 -4.65 6.76 19.18
C ASN A 114 -5.95 6.00 18.88
N ASP A 115 -6.76 6.47 17.94
CA ASP A 115 -8.06 5.94 17.52
C ASP A 115 -8.01 5.18 16.17
N ILE A 116 -6.81 4.76 15.75
CA ILE A 116 -6.58 4.02 14.50
C ILE A 116 -5.66 2.80 14.70
N TYR A 117 -5.71 1.90 13.73
CA TYR A 117 -4.82 0.76 13.61
C TYR A 117 -4.21 0.72 12.21
N ILE A 118 -2.89 0.60 12.14
CA ILE A 118 -2.15 0.44 10.89
C ILE A 118 -1.70 -1.02 10.77
N TYR A 119 -1.93 -1.61 9.60
CA TYR A 119 -1.57 -2.98 9.28
C TYR A 119 -0.67 -3.03 8.04
N VAL A 120 0.37 -3.82 8.14
CA VAL A 120 1.25 -4.19 7.04
C VAL A 120 1.19 -5.70 6.90
N VAL A 121 0.76 -6.19 5.73
CA VAL A 121 0.49 -7.60 5.47
C VAL A 121 1.48 -8.11 4.43
N GLY A 122 2.17 -9.20 4.76
CA GLY A 122 2.96 -10.00 3.84
C GLY A 122 2.53 -11.47 3.87
N ASP A 123 3.10 -12.26 2.97
CA ASP A 123 2.85 -13.69 2.90
C ASP A 123 3.56 -14.45 4.05
N GLU A 124 3.27 -15.74 4.19
CA GLU A 124 3.89 -16.60 5.20
C GLU A 124 5.42 -16.75 5.07
N THR A 125 5.98 -16.36 3.93
CA THR A 125 7.42 -16.44 3.64
C THR A 125 8.14 -15.11 3.76
N SER A 126 7.39 -14.03 4.03
CA SER A 126 7.88 -12.67 4.03
C SER A 126 8.77 -12.43 5.24
N ASN A 127 9.83 -11.65 5.05
CA ASN A 127 10.73 -11.28 6.13
C ASN A 127 10.05 -10.23 7.02
N GLU A 128 9.80 -10.56 8.28
CA GLU A 128 9.09 -9.68 9.21
C GLU A 128 9.85 -8.39 9.50
N LEU A 129 11.20 -8.43 9.42
CA LEU A 129 12.03 -7.23 9.59
C LEU A 129 11.83 -6.23 8.46
N VAL A 130 11.60 -6.72 7.24
CA VAL A 130 11.31 -5.87 6.09
C VAL A 130 9.92 -5.24 6.24
N LEU A 131 8.92 -6.02 6.66
CA LEU A 131 7.59 -5.49 6.96
C LEU A 131 7.64 -4.46 8.10
N TYR A 132 8.50 -4.68 9.09
CA TYR A 132 8.72 -3.75 10.21
C TYR A 132 9.31 -2.43 9.73
N GLU A 133 10.30 -2.46 8.85
CA GLU A 133 10.88 -1.25 8.26
C GLU A 133 9.83 -0.45 7.48
N VAL A 134 8.97 -1.12 6.71
CA VAL A 134 7.82 -0.49 6.04
C VAL A 134 6.86 0.15 7.04
N MET A 135 6.47 -0.57 8.09
CA MET A 135 5.58 -0.05 9.14
C MET A 135 6.17 1.22 9.79
N LYS A 136 7.46 1.20 10.08
CA LYS A 136 8.21 2.35 10.62
C LYS A 136 8.26 3.51 9.63
N ALA A 137 8.55 3.26 8.35
CA ALA A 137 8.55 4.28 7.32
C ALA A 137 7.18 4.96 7.18
N ILE A 138 6.09 4.19 7.22
CA ILE A 138 4.71 4.71 7.23
C ILE A 138 4.49 5.56 8.48
N GLN A 139 4.76 5.03 9.67
CA GLN A 139 4.55 5.75 10.94
C GLN A 139 5.30 7.09 10.95
N ASP A 140 6.58 7.09 10.61
CA ASP A 140 7.44 8.26 10.68
C ASP A 140 7.06 9.28 9.58
N SER A 141 6.66 8.83 8.39
CA SER A 141 6.16 9.71 7.33
C SER A 141 4.81 10.32 7.69
N LEU A 142 3.89 9.54 8.28
CA LEU A 142 2.62 10.03 8.79
C LEU A 142 2.81 11.07 9.89
N ASN A 143 3.76 10.86 10.81
CA ASN A 143 4.11 11.85 11.83
C ASN A 143 4.56 13.18 11.21
N ASN A 144 5.38 13.14 10.15
CA ASN A 144 5.80 14.36 9.46
C ASN A 144 4.63 15.11 8.83
N ILE A 145 3.73 14.43 8.12
CA ILE A 145 2.59 15.11 7.47
C ILE A 145 1.49 15.50 8.47
N THR A 146 1.38 14.83 9.62
CA THR A 146 0.36 15.14 10.65
C THR A 146 0.86 16.00 11.81
N ASN A 147 2.10 16.50 11.75
CA ASN A 147 2.75 17.25 12.83
C ASN A 147 2.78 16.46 14.17
N ASN A 148 3.15 15.17 14.11
CA ASN A 148 3.21 14.24 15.23
C ASN A 148 1.88 13.99 15.95
N ASN A 149 0.76 14.16 15.24
CA ASN A 149 -0.57 13.96 15.79
C ASN A 149 -1.39 13.05 14.88
N ILE A 150 -0.97 11.79 14.81
CA ILE A 150 -1.66 10.75 14.06
C ILE A 150 -2.97 10.40 14.77
N GLY A 151 -4.08 10.49 14.04
CA GLY A 151 -5.42 10.12 14.51
C GLY A 151 -6.40 10.13 13.34
N LYS A 152 -7.59 9.53 13.54
CA LYS A 152 -8.58 9.33 12.48
C LYS A 152 -8.94 10.63 11.76
N LYS A 153 -9.19 11.69 12.53
CA LYS A 153 -9.56 13.00 11.97
C LYS A 153 -8.45 13.54 11.06
N GLN A 154 -7.21 13.53 11.53
CA GLN A 154 -6.05 14.05 10.82
C GLN A 154 -5.75 13.24 9.57
N LEU A 155 -5.97 11.92 9.61
CA LEU A 155 -5.83 11.09 8.43
C LEU A 155 -6.92 11.37 7.39
N ILE A 156 -8.18 11.52 7.80
CA ILE A 156 -9.28 11.86 6.89
C ILE A 156 -9.06 13.24 6.25
N ASP A 157 -8.61 14.23 7.03
CA ASP A 157 -8.33 15.58 6.56
C ASP A 157 -7.18 15.63 5.52
N LYS A 158 -6.29 14.63 5.51
CA LYS A 158 -5.11 14.53 4.64
C LYS A 158 -5.06 13.25 3.80
N LEU A 159 -6.23 12.70 3.48
CA LEU A 159 -6.34 11.39 2.85
C LEU A 159 -5.61 11.32 1.49
N ASP A 160 -5.68 12.37 0.68
CA ASP A 160 -4.97 12.44 -0.61
C ASP A 160 -3.45 12.34 -0.43
N SER A 161 -2.90 13.12 0.52
CA SER A 161 -1.47 13.09 0.86
C SER A 161 -1.03 11.71 1.38
N ILE A 162 -1.91 10.99 2.09
CA ILE A 162 -1.63 9.64 2.58
C ILE A 162 -1.53 8.65 1.42
N TYR A 163 -2.46 8.67 0.47
CA TYR A 163 -2.40 7.77 -0.68
C TYR A 163 -1.13 7.97 -1.50
N LEU A 164 -0.74 9.23 -1.73
CA LEU A 164 0.52 9.59 -2.42
C LEU A 164 1.75 9.12 -1.63
N LEU A 165 1.77 9.33 -0.32
CA LEU A 165 2.82 8.84 0.57
C LEU A 165 2.95 7.32 0.50
N LEU A 166 1.82 6.59 0.48
CA LEU A 166 1.83 5.14 0.36
C LEU A 166 2.37 4.68 -1.00
N ASP A 167 2.10 5.41 -2.09
CA ASP A 167 2.67 5.13 -3.43
C ASP A 167 4.19 5.33 -3.50
N GLU A 168 4.72 6.33 -2.77
CA GLU A 168 6.18 6.53 -2.67
C GLU A 168 6.87 5.44 -1.85
N ILE A 169 6.18 4.84 -0.88
CA ILE A 169 6.73 3.76 -0.05
C ILE A 169 6.69 2.42 -0.80
N ILE A 170 5.54 2.07 -1.39
CA ILE A 170 5.31 0.79 -2.04
C ILE A 170 4.55 0.98 -3.36
N ASP A 171 5.08 0.36 -4.41
CA ASP A 171 4.41 0.23 -5.71
C ASP A 171 4.20 -1.26 -6.03
N ASN A 172 2.94 -1.65 -6.24
CA ASN A 172 2.56 -3.03 -6.59
C ASN A 172 3.15 -4.11 -5.66
N GLY A 173 3.27 -3.79 -4.37
CA GLY A 173 3.82 -4.69 -3.36
C GLY A 173 5.35 -4.80 -3.38
N VAL A 174 6.03 -3.94 -4.14
CA VAL A 174 7.47 -3.73 -4.14
C VAL A 174 7.81 -2.49 -3.35
N ILE A 175 8.76 -2.61 -2.41
CA ILE A 175 9.22 -1.47 -1.62
C ILE A 175 10.09 -0.55 -2.48
N MET A 176 9.75 0.73 -2.49
CA MET A 176 10.39 1.76 -3.30
C MET A 176 11.30 2.66 -2.47
N GLU A 177 10.83 3.14 -1.32
CA GLU A 177 11.58 4.02 -0.42
C GLU A 177 11.16 3.78 1.04
N THR A 178 12.12 3.79 1.96
CA THR A 178 11.85 3.63 3.40
C THR A 178 12.25 4.86 4.21
N ASN A 179 12.97 5.83 3.62
CA ASN A 179 13.38 7.04 4.32
C ASN A 179 12.26 8.10 4.37
N PRO A 180 11.71 8.42 5.56
CA PRO A 180 10.58 9.35 5.68
C PRO A 180 10.85 10.75 5.13
N SER A 181 12.08 11.25 5.32
CA SER A 181 12.47 12.58 4.84
C SER A 181 12.42 12.65 3.32
N ILE A 182 12.84 11.58 2.63
CA ILE A 182 12.82 11.52 1.17
C ILE A 182 11.39 11.43 0.66
N ILE A 183 10.59 10.55 1.25
CA ILE A 183 9.17 10.35 0.92
C ILE A 183 8.39 11.67 1.03
N VAL A 184 8.50 12.32 2.18
CA VAL A 184 7.78 13.56 2.48
C VAL A 184 8.24 14.71 1.58
N ASN A 185 9.54 14.81 1.30
CA ASN A 185 10.03 15.82 0.37
C ASN A 185 9.44 15.64 -1.04
N ARG A 186 9.42 14.40 -1.57
CA ARG A 186 8.83 14.11 -2.89
C ARG A 186 7.33 14.42 -2.92
N LEU A 187 6.61 14.09 -1.86
CA LEU A 187 5.21 14.44 -1.68
C LEU A 187 4.97 15.95 -1.82
N TYR A 188 5.77 16.78 -1.16
CA TYR A 188 5.62 18.24 -1.26
C TYR A 188 6.13 18.82 -2.58
N MET A 189 7.09 18.20 -3.27
CA MET A 189 7.47 18.66 -4.61
C MET A 189 6.28 18.56 -5.57
N ASN A 190 5.48 17.50 -5.46
CA ASN A 190 4.26 17.33 -6.24
C ASN A 190 3.20 18.42 -5.92
N GLU A 191 3.20 18.98 -4.70
CA GLU A 191 2.33 20.11 -4.32
C GLU A 191 2.92 21.49 -4.72
N ASN A 192 4.24 21.62 -4.70
CA ASN A 192 4.97 22.88 -4.95
C ASN A 192 5.03 23.29 -6.43
N ASP A 193 4.75 22.38 -7.36
CA ASP A 193 4.53 22.74 -8.78
C ASP A 193 3.39 23.79 -8.94
N ILE A 194 2.54 23.96 -7.92
CA ILE A 194 1.50 25.00 -7.86
C ILE A 194 2.05 26.31 -7.22
N GLN A 195 3.06 26.24 -6.35
CA GLN A 195 3.63 27.40 -5.64
C GLN A 195 4.71 28.17 -6.43
N ASP A 196 5.25 27.59 -7.50
CA ASP A 196 6.34 28.18 -8.31
C ASP A 196 5.96 29.53 -8.96
N LEU A 197 4.66 29.84 -9.01
CA LEU A 197 4.15 31.16 -9.41
C LEU A 197 4.59 32.29 -8.45
N THR A 198 4.81 32.01 -7.16
CA THR A 198 5.19 33.04 -6.18
C THR A 198 6.68 33.42 -6.28
N SER A 199 7.56 32.44 -6.49
CA SER A 199 8.99 32.63 -6.71
C SER A 199 9.26 33.36 -8.04
N LEU A 200 8.52 33.00 -9.11
CA LEU A 200 8.58 33.70 -10.40
C LEU A 200 8.21 35.19 -10.27
N ASN A 201 7.15 35.51 -9.50
CA ASN A 201 6.73 36.90 -9.31
C ASN A 201 7.78 37.74 -8.56
N GLN A 202 8.47 37.17 -7.58
CA GLN A 202 9.58 37.83 -6.88
C GLN A 202 10.81 38.00 -7.79
N ALA A 203 11.13 37.00 -8.61
CA ALA A 203 12.21 37.07 -9.60
C ALA A 203 11.91 38.16 -10.66
N ILE A 204 10.67 38.25 -11.16
CA ILE A 204 10.24 39.29 -12.10
C ILE A 204 10.29 40.68 -11.45
N SER A 205 9.84 40.81 -10.19
CA SER A 205 9.89 42.10 -9.48
C SER A 205 11.33 42.58 -9.26
N SER A 206 12.22 41.69 -8.81
CA SER A 206 13.64 42.02 -8.62
C SER A 206 14.36 42.33 -9.93
N ALA A 207 14.05 41.62 -11.02
CA ALA A 207 14.56 41.93 -12.35
C ALA A 207 14.09 43.32 -12.83
N LYS A 208 12.82 43.68 -12.60
CA LYS A 208 12.29 45.02 -12.91
C LYS A 208 13.04 46.11 -12.14
N ASP A 209 13.26 45.93 -10.84
CA ASP A 209 13.96 46.91 -10.01
C ASP A 209 15.42 47.10 -10.43
N ASN A 210 16.08 46.02 -10.86
CA ASN A 210 17.44 46.08 -11.38
C ASN A 210 17.52 46.83 -12.72
N ILE A 211 16.54 46.63 -13.62
CA ILE A 211 16.45 47.39 -14.89
C ILE A 211 16.21 48.87 -14.61
N ILE A 212 15.28 49.20 -13.70
CA ILE A 212 14.98 50.57 -13.32
C ILE A 212 16.22 51.28 -12.76
N ARG A 213 16.96 50.61 -11.87
CA ARG A 213 18.22 51.14 -11.34
C ARG A 213 19.27 51.34 -12.43
N SER A 214 19.43 50.38 -13.34
CA SER A 214 20.38 50.48 -14.46
C SER A 214 20.05 51.63 -15.42
N LEU A 215 18.78 51.97 -15.60
CA LEU A 215 18.34 53.10 -16.43
C LEU A 215 18.50 54.45 -15.71
N LEU A 216 18.26 54.49 -14.40
CA LEU A 216 18.41 55.71 -13.59
C LEU A 216 19.87 56.05 -13.26
N SER A 217 20.76 55.06 -13.21
CA SER A 217 22.20 55.27 -12.94
C SER A 217 23.03 55.53 -14.19
N GLY A 218 22.40 55.60 -15.37
CA GLY A 218 23.05 55.78 -16.67
C GLY A 218 23.07 57.23 -17.15
N THR A 219 23.70 58.14 -16.40
CA THR A 219 24.24 59.45 -16.87
C THR A 219 25.41 59.86 -16.00
#